data_AF-A0A380P6A2-F1
#
_entry.id   AF-A0A380P6A2-F1
#
_cell.length_a   1.000
_cell.length_b   1.000
_cell.length_c   1.000
_cell.angle_alpha   90.00
_cell.angle_beta   90.00
_cell.angle_gamma   90.00
#
_symmetry.space_group_name_H-M   'P 1'
#
loop_
_entity.id
_entity.type
_entity.pdbx_description
1 polymer ?
#
loop_
_entity_poly.entity_id
_entity_poly.type
_entity_poly.pdbx_seq_one_letter_code
_entity_poly.pdbx_strand_id
1 'polypeptide(L)'
;MVRQAVADAGLGEDLSKVPVLVGTTMREQHGLELRWRDDTDAALEHLHFGTALNAAFGASTRYIFANACSATLYALGMATDMTGLGLADTVVVAGTDAATGCCFGTPERVQNDIPEALRPFGATHKGMLMGEGAAAVVVQRAGTGNGPVRARVRGVGTNCDARHATAPGLDGITRVVRDAYRRAGARAQDIDPVIPHGSGTPSTMRRRRASRAASSTAPGPVRR
;
A
#
# COMPACT_ATOMS: atom_id res chain seq x y z
N MET A 1 11.95 0.47 -9.49
CA MET A 1 10.47 0.61 -9.53
C MET A 1 9.97 1.81 -10.32
N VAL A 2 10.22 3.08 -9.93
CA VAL A 2 9.59 4.26 -10.58
C VAL A 2 9.94 4.35 -12.06
N ARG A 3 11.23 4.27 -12.41
CA ARG A 3 11.71 4.23 -13.81
C ARG A 3 11.00 3.16 -14.65
N GLN A 4 10.79 1.97 -14.09
CA GLN A 4 10.10 0.88 -14.79
C GLN A 4 8.62 1.18 -14.99
N ALA A 5 7.95 1.75 -13.98
CA ALA A 5 6.53 2.10 -14.07
C ALA A 5 6.27 3.21 -15.09
N VAL A 6 7.12 4.25 -15.14
CA VAL A 6 6.98 5.34 -16.12
C VAL A 6 7.28 4.85 -17.53
N ALA A 7 8.29 3.98 -17.71
CA ALA A 7 8.57 3.35 -19.00
C ALA A 7 7.41 2.44 -19.45
N ASP A 8 6.82 1.64 -18.56
CA ASP A 8 5.66 0.79 -18.87
C ASP A 8 4.44 1.61 -19.30
N ALA A 9 4.29 2.81 -18.74
CA ALA A 9 3.22 3.75 -19.10
C ALA A 9 3.52 4.58 -20.35
N GLY A 10 4.70 4.42 -20.97
CA GLY A 10 5.12 5.20 -22.13
C GLY A 10 5.44 6.67 -21.81
N LEU A 11 5.80 6.97 -20.56
CA LEU A 11 6.22 8.29 -20.12
C LEU A 11 7.75 8.42 -20.13
N GLY A 12 8.23 9.65 -20.31
CA GLY A 12 9.64 9.98 -20.09
C GLY A 12 10.01 9.96 -18.59
N GLU A 13 11.31 10.02 -18.30
CA GLU A 13 11.81 10.10 -16.91
C GLU A 13 11.63 11.49 -16.28
N ASP A 14 11.28 12.52 -17.07
CA ASP A 14 10.94 13.85 -16.54
C ASP A 14 9.55 13.85 -15.90
N LEU A 15 9.54 13.88 -14.56
CA LEU A 15 8.36 13.96 -13.71
C LEU A 15 8.16 15.34 -13.10
N SER A 16 8.79 16.40 -13.64
CA SER A 16 8.69 17.77 -13.12
C SER A 16 7.27 18.30 -12.97
N LYS A 17 6.32 17.78 -13.78
CA LYS A 17 4.89 18.12 -13.76
C LYS A 17 3.99 16.99 -13.29
N VAL A 18 4.56 15.87 -12.85
CA VAL A 18 3.81 14.67 -12.45
C VAL A 18 3.93 14.49 -10.95
N PRO A 19 2.83 14.59 -10.18
CA PRO A 19 2.86 14.31 -8.75
C PRO A 19 3.32 12.88 -8.47
N VAL A 20 4.24 12.73 -7.50
CA VAL A 20 4.74 11.42 -7.05
C VAL A 20 4.33 11.18 -5.59
N LEU A 21 3.50 10.17 -5.36
CA LEU A 21 2.98 9.80 -4.06
C LEU A 21 3.67 8.52 -3.59
N VAL A 22 4.33 8.54 -2.44
CA VAL A 22 5.09 7.40 -1.92
C VAL A 22 4.49 6.93 -0.59
N GLY A 23 4.05 5.68 -0.55
CA GLY A 23 3.69 4.97 0.68
C GLY A 23 4.89 4.26 1.30
N THR A 24 5.02 4.32 2.61
CA THR A 24 6.09 3.66 3.35
C THR A 24 5.68 3.46 4.80
N THR A 25 6.16 2.40 5.42
CA THR A 25 5.99 2.14 6.86
C THR A 25 7.15 2.73 7.64
N MET A 26 8.37 2.59 7.15
CA MET A 26 9.60 2.85 7.91
C MET A 26 10.47 3.97 7.32
N ARG A 27 10.09 4.57 6.20
CA ARG A 27 10.91 5.57 5.50
C ARG A 27 12.34 5.04 5.29
N GLU A 28 13.35 5.88 5.50
CA GLU A 28 14.78 5.54 5.39
C GLU A 28 15.39 5.11 6.73
N GLN A 29 14.61 4.43 7.57
CA GLN A 29 15.11 3.94 8.86
C GLN A 29 16.34 3.04 8.70
N HIS A 30 16.46 2.30 7.60
CA HIS A 30 17.65 1.51 7.30
C HIS A 30 18.92 2.38 7.22
N GLY A 31 18.86 3.52 6.53
CA GLY A 31 19.99 4.45 6.42
C GLY A 31 20.38 5.07 7.77
N LEU A 32 19.40 5.31 8.64
CA LEU A 32 19.66 5.76 10.02
C LEU A 32 20.35 4.68 10.85
N GLU A 33 19.94 3.42 10.74
CA GLU A 33 20.55 2.32 11.45
C GLU A 33 21.99 2.06 11.00
N LEU A 34 22.27 2.14 9.70
CA LEU A 34 23.63 2.04 9.15
C LEU A 34 24.53 3.17 9.64
N ARG A 35 24.02 4.40 9.68
CA ARG A 35 24.76 5.54 10.25
C ARG A 35 25.08 5.32 11.72
N TRP A 36 24.12 4.80 12.49
CA TRP A 36 24.32 4.54 13.91
C TRP A 36 25.31 3.38 14.18
N ARG A 37 25.28 2.32 13.37
CA ARG A 37 26.12 1.13 13.56
C ARG A 37 27.54 1.29 13.02
N ASP A 38 27.65 1.85 11.83
CA ASP A 38 28.87 1.77 11.02
C ASP A 38 29.52 3.15 10.79
N ASP A 39 29.04 4.19 11.49
CA ASP A 39 29.46 5.60 11.34
C ASP A 39 29.46 6.07 9.87
N THR A 40 28.54 5.52 9.09
CA THR A 40 28.41 5.86 7.67
C THR A 40 27.82 7.26 7.52
N ASP A 41 28.34 8.02 6.55
CA ASP A 41 27.85 9.36 6.25
C ASP A 41 26.47 9.28 5.55
N ALA A 42 25.41 9.05 6.33
CA ALA A 42 24.05 9.24 5.87
C ALA A 42 23.70 10.73 6.02
N ALA A 43 24.07 11.52 5.01
CA ALA A 43 23.62 12.90 4.89
C ALA A 43 22.10 12.93 4.99
N LEU A 44 21.55 13.84 5.81
CA LEU A 44 20.12 13.89 6.12
C LEU A 44 19.24 14.03 4.86
N GLU A 45 19.78 14.64 3.82
CA GLU A 45 19.18 14.76 2.49
C GLU A 45 18.91 13.41 1.80
N HIS A 46 19.68 12.37 2.12
CA HIS A 46 19.48 11.01 1.61
C HIS A 46 18.45 10.19 2.40
N LEU A 47 18.00 10.69 3.56
CA LEU A 47 16.96 10.04 4.38
C LEU A 47 15.53 10.38 3.92
N HIS A 48 15.41 11.13 2.83
CA HIS A 48 14.14 11.53 2.24
C HIS A 48 14.05 11.04 0.80
N PHE A 49 13.05 10.19 0.53
CA PHE A 49 12.69 9.78 -0.84
C PHE A 49 12.51 10.98 -1.77
N GLY A 50 12.11 12.14 -1.23
CA GLY A 50 11.92 13.36 -2.00
C GLY A 50 13.17 13.83 -2.73
N THR A 51 14.33 13.80 -2.07
CA THR A 51 15.61 14.22 -2.68
C THR A 51 16.00 13.28 -3.80
N ALA A 52 15.93 11.97 -3.55
CA ALA A 52 16.24 10.94 -4.55
C ALA A 52 15.32 11.03 -5.77
N LEU A 53 14.00 11.21 -5.55
CA LEU A 53 13.03 11.38 -6.62
C LEU A 53 13.26 12.69 -7.41
N ASN A 54 13.68 13.77 -6.73
CA ASN A 54 14.02 15.01 -7.41
C ASN A 54 15.26 14.87 -8.29
N ALA A 55 16.33 14.30 -7.75
CA ALA A 55 17.59 14.15 -8.46
C ALA A 55 17.44 13.21 -9.65
N ALA A 56 16.67 12.13 -9.51
CA ALA A 56 16.51 11.13 -10.57
C ALA A 56 15.48 11.52 -11.65
N PHE A 57 14.39 12.21 -11.27
CA PHE A 57 13.24 12.41 -12.15
C PHE A 57 12.75 13.87 -12.23
N GLY A 58 13.42 14.81 -11.57
CA GLY A 58 12.97 16.20 -11.48
C GLY A 58 11.62 16.37 -10.77
N ALA A 59 11.15 15.35 -10.03
CA ALA A 59 9.78 15.20 -9.57
C ALA A 59 9.35 16.29 -8.56
N SER A 60 9.00 17.50 -8.99
CA SER A 60 8.84 18.67 -8.09
C SER A 60 7.79 18.50 -6.98
N THR A 61 6.67 17.83 -7.30
CA THR A 61 5.52 17.66 -6.41
C THR A 61 5.51 16.24 -5.85
N ARG A 62 5.70 16.11 -4.52
CA ARG A 62 5.86 14.82 -3.86
C ARG A 62 5.07 14.76 -2.55
N TYR A 63 4.43 13.64 -2.29
CA TYR A 63 3.74 13.38 -1.02
C TYR A 63 4.19 12.06 -0.43
N ILE A 64 4.57 12.05 0.85
CA ILE A 64 5.01 10.85 1.56
C ILE A 64 3.97 10.46 2.59
N PHE A 65 3.39 9.27 2.46
CA PHE A 65 2.39 8.73 3.35
C PHE A 65 3.04 7.69 4.27
N ALA A 66 2.85 7.87 5.59
CA ALA A 66 3.40 7.01 6.62
C ALA A 66 2.34 6.61 7.65
N ASN A 67 1.22 6.06 7.19
CA ASN A 67 0.13 5.54 8.04
C ASN A 67 0.20 4.00 8.15
N ALA A 68 1.40 3.48 8.35
CA ALA A 68 1.72 2.05 8.48
C ALA A 68 1.30 1.22 7.25
N CYS A 69 0.78 0.01 7.45
CA CYS A 69 0.55 -0.99 6.41
C CYS A 69 -0.43 -0.56 5.30
N SER A 70 -1.17 0.53 5.47
CA SER A 70 -2.10 1.07 4.46
C SER A 70 -1.51 2.18 3.59
N ALA A 71 -0.26 2.60 3.81
CA ALA A 71 0.33 3.82 3.23
C ALA A 71 0.21 3.88 1.70
N THR A 72 0.58 2.81 1.01
CA THR A 72 0.57 2.77 -0.46
C THR A 72 -0.86 2.74 -1.02
N LEU A 73 -1.79 2.06 -0.36
CA LEU A 73 -3.21 2.07 -0.78
C LEU A 73 -3.89 3.41 -0.48
N TYR A 74 -3.48 4.09 0.59
CA TYR A 74 -3.92 5.46 0.87
C TYR A 74 -3.39 6.42 -0.21
N ALA A 75 -2.11 6.31 -0.59
CA ALA A 75 -1.53 7.05 -1.69
C ALA A 75 -2.26 6.79 -3.02
N LEU A 76 -2.67 5.55 -3.29
CA LEU A 76 -3.50 5.21 -4.45
C LEU A 76 -4.87 5.91 -4.40
N GLY A 77 -5.52 5.94 -3.23
CA GLY A 77 -6.77 6.68 -3.04
C GLY A 77 -6.62 8.18 -3.32
N MET A 78 -5.55 8.79 -2.79
CA MET A 78 -5.24 10.19 -3.09
C MET A 78 -4.98 10.43 -4.58
N ALA A 79 -4.27 9.52 -5.27
CA ALA A 79 -4.07 9.62 -6.72
C ALA A 79 -5.37 9.50 -7.52
N THR A 80 -6.31 8.65 -7.08
CA THR A 80 -7.64 8.56 -7.70
C THR A 80 -8.46 9.82 -7.47
N ASP A 81 -8.36 10.45 -6.30
CA ASP A 81 -9.03 11.72 -6.03
C ASP A 81 -8.40 12.85 -6.86
N MET A 82 -7.07 12.94 -6.94
CA MET A 82 -6.38 13.95 -7.77
C MET A 82 -6.76 13.84 -9.25
N THR A 83 -6.79 12.62 -9.81
CA THR A 83 -7.16 12.40 -11.21
C THR A 83 -8.65 12.58 -11.45
N GLY A 84 -9.51 12.15 -10.53
CA GLY A 84 -10.96 12.32 -10.62
C GLY A 84 -11.43 13.77 -10.50
N LEU A 85 -10.72 14.59 -9.71
CA LEU A 85 -11.00 16.02 -9.53
C LEU A 85 -10.31 16.90 -10.59
N GLY A 86 -9.56 16.31 -11.53
CA GLY A 86 -8.83 17.05 -12.57
C GLY A 86 -7.64 17.86 -12.05
N LEU A 87 -7.14 17.57 -10.84
CA LEU A 87 -5.96 18.22 -10.27
C LEU A 87 -4.66 17.75 -10.93
N ALA A 88 -4.66 16.53 -11.48
CA ALA A 88 -3.56 15.99 -12.25
C ALA A 88 -4.08 14.94 -13.25
N ASP A 89 -3.52 14.89 -14.44
CA ASP A 89 -3.90 13.90 -15.46
C ASP A 89 -3.16 12.57 -15.31
N THR A 90 -2.00 12.64 -14.66
CA THR A 90 -1.10 11.53 -14.42
C THR A 90 -0.48 11.72 -13.05
N VAL A 91 -0.43 10.64 -12.28
CA VAL A 91 0.13 10.58 -10.93
C VAL A 91 0.93 9.30 -10.81
N VAL A 92 2.16 9.38 -10.29
CA VAL A 92 2.94 8.19 -9.95
C VAL A 92 2.64 7.81 -8.51
N VAL A 93 2.26 6.56 -8.27
CA VAL A 93 2.09 6.00 -6.93
C VAL A 93 3.17 4.94 -6.72
N ALA A 94 3.97 5.10 -5.69
CA ALA A 94 5.02 4.16 -5.32
C ALA A 94 4.85 3.71 -3.87
N GLY A 95 5.38 2.53 -3.55
CA GLY A 95 5.42 1.98 -2.20
C GLY A 95 6.76 1.30 -1.99
N THR A 96 7.41 1.55 -0.86
CA THR A 96 8.69 0.89 -0.54
C THR A 96 8.91 0.76 0.96
N ASP A 97 9.45 -0.38 1.37
CA ASP A 97 9.95 -0.64 2.70
C ASP A 97 11.13 -1.63 2.60
N ALA A 98 12.25 -1.31 3.26
CA ALA A 98 13.42 -2.17 3.39
C ALA A 98 13.40 -2.89 4.75
N ALA A 99 13.98 -4.09 4.84
CA ALA A 99 14.12 -4.77 6.12
C ALA A 99 15.14 -4.01 6.99
N THR A 100 14.73 -3.69 8.21
CA THR A 100 15.55 -2.96 9.20
C THR A 100 15.78 -3.79 10.45
N GLY A 101 16.75 -3.42 11.27
CA GLY A 101 16.96 -3.98 12.61
C GLY A 101 15.70 -3.93 13.47
N CYS A 102 14.93 -2.83 13.41
CA CYS A 102 13.63 -2.81 14.10
C CYS A 102 12.61 -3.79 13.53
N CYS A 103 12.70 -4.22 12.26
CA CYS A 103 11.82 -5.26 11.72
C CYS A 103 11.97 -6.60 12.44
N PHE A 104 13.11 -6.86 13.06
CA PHE A 104 13.34 -8.09 13.84
C PHE A 104 12.78 -7.97 15.26
N GLY A 105 12.91 -6.80 15.90
CA GLY A 105 12.42 -6.59 17.27
C GLY A 105 10.94 -6.18 17.38
N THR A 106 10.34 -5.63 16.32
CA THR A 106 8.94 -5.17 16.33
C THR A 106 7.95 -6.34 16.41
N PRO A 107 8.08 -7.42 15.61
CA PRO A 107 7.21 -8.58 15.70
C PRO A 107 7.17 -9.19 17.10
N GLU A 108 8.32 -9.36 17.77
CA GLU A 108 8.38 -9.86 19.16
C GLU A 108 7.56 -9.02 20.14
N ARG A 109 7.34 -7.74 19.83
CA ARG A 109 6.58 -6.80 20.67
C ARG A 109 5.10 -6.68 20.31
N VAL A 110 4.71 -7.05 19.09
CA VAL A 110 3.32 -6.88 18.60
C VAL A 110 2.58 -8.20 18.35
N GLN A 111 3.27 -9.34 18.41
CA GLN A 111 2.70 -10.68 18.34
C GLN A 111 3.38 -11.62 19.33
N ASN A 112 2.64 -12.62 19.81
CA ASN A 112 3.11 -13.53 20.85
C ASN A 112 4.11 -14.57 20.34
N ASP A 113 3.98 -15.00 19.08
CA ASP A 113 4.84 -15.99 18.42
C ASP A 113 5.25 -15.50 17.03
N ILE A 114 6.49 -15.79 16.61
CA ILE A 114 6.94 -15.58 15.22
C ILE A 114 6.69 -16.87 14.42
N PRO A 115 5.85 -16.87 13.38
CA PRO A 115 5.59 -18.07 12.58
C PRO A 115 6.75 -18.40 11.64
N GLU A 116 7.04 -19.68 11.42
CA GLU A 116 8.00 -20.13 10.38
C GLU A 116 7.52 -19.84 8.94
N ALA A 117 6.21 -19.68 8.75
CA ALA A 117 5.62 -19.38 7.46
C ALA A 117 4.34 -18.55 7.62
N LEU A 118 4.10 -17.64 6.68
CA LEU A 118 2.83 -16.94 6.57
C LEU A 118 1.73 -17.95 6.24
N ARG A 119 0.73 -18.06 7.13
CA ARG A 119 -0.45 -18.91 6.93
C ARG A 119 -1.74 -18.13 7.12
N PRO A 120 -2.01 -17.08 6.31
CA PRO A 120 -3.24 -16.31 6.44
C PRO A 120 -4.47 -17.22 6.35
N PHE A 121 -5.41 -17.08 7.28
CA PHE A 121 -6.65 -17.87 7.38
C PHE A 121 -6.47 -19.38 7.60
N GLY A 122 -5.24 -19.88 7.71
CA GLY A 122 -4.97 -21.28 8.03
C GLY A 122 -5.29 -21.60 9.50
N ALA A 123 -5.62 -22.86 9.81
CA ALA A 123 -5.93 -23.26 11.17
C ALA A 123 -4.76 -23.01 12.15
N THR A 124 -3.52 -23.04 11.66
CA THR A 124 -2.29 -22.87 12.43
C THR A 124 -1.64 -21.49 12.21
N HIS A 125 -2.42 -20.43 11.99
CA HIS A 125 -1.88 -19.07 11.88
C HIS A 125 -1.32 -18.63 13.24
N LYS A 126 -0.07 -18.12 13.26
CA LYS A 126 0.58 -17.68 14.50
C LYS A 126 0.99 -16.20 14.51
N GLY A 127 0.83 -15.49 13.39
CA GLY A 127 1.26 -14.11 13.26
C GLY A 127 1.63 -13.73 11.82
N MET A 128 2.35 -12.62 11.70
CA MET A 128 2.96 -12.10 10.49
C MET A 128 4.47 -12.36 10.46
N LEU A 129 5.02 -12.37 9.25
CA LEU A 129 6.45 -12.22 8.98
C LEU A 129 6.65 -10.84 8.33
N MET A 130 7.69 -10.14 8.76
CA MET A 130 8.10 -8.89 8.11
C MET A 130 8.78 -9.23 6.79
N GLY A 131 8.51 -8.43 5.78
CA GLY A 131 9.14 -8.51 4.48
C GLY A 131 9.49 -7.13 3.98
N GLU A 132 10.34 -7.10 2.96
CA GLU A 132 10.71 -5.91 2.23
C GLU A 132 10.17 -5.95 0.82
N GLY A 133 10.09 -4.80 0.18
CA GLY A 133 9.64 -4.73 -1.20
C GLY A 133 9.45 -3.30 -1.69
N ALA A 134 9.39 -3.17 -3.01
CA ALA A 134 9.22 -1.91 -3.69
C ALA A 134 8.34 -2.10 -4.94
N ALA A 135 7.32 -1.26 -5.10
CA ALA A 135 6.42 -1.29 -6.27
C ALA A 135 6.00 0.13 -6.67
N ALA A 136 5.77 0.36 -7.96
CA ALA A 136 5.24 1.61 -8.47
C ALA A 136 4.24 1.37 -9.59
N VAL A 137 3.23 2.24 -9.68
CA VAL A 137 2.22 2.28 -10.75
C VAL A 137 2.01 3.72 -11.20
N VAL A 138 1.61 3.87 -12.46
CA VAL A 138 1.18 5.16 -13.01
C VAL A 138 -0.35 5.16 -13.06
N VAL A 139 -0.96 6.13 -12.39
CA VAL A 139 -2.40 6.35 -12.38
C VAL A 139 -2.69 7.50 -13.32
N GLN A 140 -3.53 7.26 -14.34
CA GLN A 140 -3.91 8.27 -15.31
C GLN A 140 -5.42 8.45 -15.32
N ARG A 141 -5.85 9.69 -15.53
CA ARG A 141 -7.25 10.00 -15.79
C ARG A 141 -7.71 9.21 -17.02
N ALA A 142 -8.94 8.69 -16.97
CA ALA A 142 -9.45 7.87 -18.06
C ALA A 142 -9.40 8.65 -19.39
N GLY A 143 -8.76 8.06 -20.39
CA GLY A 143 -8.62 8.65 -21.74
C GLY A 143 -7.47 9.64 -21.91
N THR A 144 -6.61 9.89 -20.91
CA THR A 144 -5.41 10.74 -21.07
C THR A 144 -4.14 9.96 -21.36
N GLY A 145 -4.12 8.67 -21.03
CA GLY A 145 -2.95 7.82 -21.17
C GLY A 145 -2.77 7.30 -22.59
N ASN A 146 -1.51 7.22 -23.03
CA ASN A 146 -1.10 6.67 -24.32
C ASN A 146 -0.50 5.25 -24.22
N GLY A 147 -0.32 4.74 -22.99
CA GLY A 147 0.24 3.42 -22.70
C GLY A 147 -0.81 2.32 -22.50
N PRO A 148 -0.37 1.05 -22.36
CA PRO A 148 -1.26 -0.07 -22.10
C PRO A 148 -1.96 0.06 -20.74
N VAL A 149 -3.29 -0.05 -20.74
CA VAL A 149 -4.08 -0.01 -19.50
C VAL A 149 -4.04 -1.37 -18.81
N ARG A 150 -3.36 -1.45 -17.66
CA ARG A 150 -3.25 -2.69 -16.86
C ARG A 150 -4.51 -3.00 -16.07
N ALA A 151 -5.15 -1.98 -15.51
CA ALA A 151 -6.37 -2.09 -14.71
C ALA A 151 -7.11 -0.75 -14.68
N ARG A 152 -8.38 -0.78 -14.26
CA ARG A 152 -9.18 0.41 -13.98
C ARG A 152 -9.51 0.45 -12.49
N VAL A 153 -9.09 1.51 -11.80
CA VAL A 153 -9.48 1.72 -10.41
C VAL A 153 -10.91 2.24 -10.38
N ARG A 154 -11.85 1.40 -9.96
CA ARG A 154 -13.28 1.74 -9.96
C ARG A 154 -13.70 2.55 -8.75
N GLY A 155 -13.06 2.33 -7.60
CA GLY A 155 -13.31 3.07 -6.38
C GLY A 155 -12.33 2.68 -5.28
N VAL A 156 -11.94 3.66 -4.45
CA VAL A 156 -11.10 3.47 -3.27
C VAL A 156 -11.82 4.06 -2.07
N GLY A 157 -11.97 3.28 -1.00
CA GLY A 157 -12.50 3.74 0.27
C GLY A 157 -11.38 3.89 1.30
N THR A 158 -11.48 4.90 2.16
CA THR A 158 -10.57 5.12 3.29
C THR A 158 -11.36 5.51 4.55
N ASN A 159 -10.92 5.06 5.73
CA ASN A 159 -11.47 5.50 7.02
C ASN A 159 -10.46 5.31 8.17
N CYS A 160 -10.86 5.72 9.37
CA CYS A 160 -10.15 5.46 10.61
C CYS A 160 -11.11 4.83 11.63
N ASP A 161 -10.65 3.78 12.29
CA ASP A 161 -11.42 3.03 13.27
C ASP A 161 -11.71 3.80 14.57
N ALA A 162 -10.85 4.78 14.92
CA ALA A 162 -10.94 5.69 16.06
C ALA A 162 -11.30 5.06 17.43
N ARG A 163 -11.07 3.76 17.62
CA ARG A 163 -11.48 3.04 18.85
C ARG A 163 -10.37 2.30 19.58
N HIS A 164 -9.33 1.86 18.88
CA HIS A 164 -8.18 1.16 19.47
C HIS A 164 -6.95 1.42 18.59
N ALA A 165 -5.78 1.57 19.21
CA ALA A 165 -4.55 1.94 18.50
C ALA A 165 -4.13 0.91 17.43
N THR A 166 -4.19 -0.39 17.73
CA THR A 166 -3.73 -1.46 16.83
C THR A 166 -4.77 -2.51 16.45
N ALA A 167 -5.77 -2.76 17.30
CA ALA A 167 -6.80 -3.76 17.03
C ALA A 167 -7.77 -3.27 15.94
N PRO A 168 -7.97 -4.01 14.83
CA PRO A 168 -8.80 -3.59 13.70
C PRO A 168 -10.29 -3.82 13.93
N GLY A 169 -11.14 -3.01 13.31
CA GLY A 169 -12.59 -2.93 13.55
C GLY A 169 -13.44 -3.61 12.54
N LEU A 170 -14.39 -4.41 13.00
CA LEU A 170 -15.33 -5.04 12.10
C LEU A 170 -16.22 -3.99 11.44
N ASP A 171 -16.71 -3.03 12.23
CA ASP A 171 -17.58 -1.97 11.70
C ASP A 171 -16.83 -1.02 10.78
N GLY A 172 -15.60 -0.64 11.12
CA GLY A 172 -14.75 0.19 10.26
C GLY A 172 -14.40 -0.50 8.95
N ILE A 173 -13.94 -1.75 8.99
CA ILE A 173 -13.69 -2.57 7.79
C ILE A 173 -14.97 -2.68 6.93
N THR A 174 -16.12 -2.98 7.55
CA THR A 174 -17.39 -3.10 6.81
C THR A 174 -17.79 -1.78 6.16
N ARG A 175 -17.62 -0.65 6.86
CA ARG A 175 -17.93 0.68 6.34
C ARG A 175 -17.04 1.06 5.16
N VAL A 176 -15.73 0.83 5.25
CA VAL A 176 -14.81 1.20 4.16
C VAL A 176 -15.00 0.34 2.91
N VAL A 177 -15.29 -0.96 3.08
CA VAL A 177 -15.63 -1.84 1.95
C VAL A 177 -16.92 -1.40 1.26
N ARG A 178 -17.96 -1.05 2.04
CA ARG A 178 -19.22 -0.52 1.48
C ARG A 178 -19.02 0.82 0.78
N ASP A 179 -18.16 1.70 1.33
CA ASP A 179 -17.80 2.96 0.66
C ASP A 179 -17.10 2.70 -0.68
N ALA A 180 -16.14 1.77 -0.72
CA ALA A 180 -15.46 1.40 -1.96
C ALA A 180 -16.44 0.85 -3.01
N TYR A 181 -17.38 -0.02 -2.62
CA TYR A 181 -18.44 -0.53 -3.51
C TYR A 181 -19.34 0.59 -4.04
N ARG A 182 -19.78 1.50 -3.16
CA ARG A 182 -20.57 2.67 -3.56
C ARG A 182 -19.83 3.54 -4.56
N ARG A 183 -18.56 3.87 -4.30
CA ARG A 183 -17.72 4.66 -5.21
C ARG A 183 -17.53 3.96 -6.56
N ALA A 184 -17.39 2.63 -6.54
CA ALA A 184 -17.26 1.82 -7.75
C ALA A 184 -18.56 1.63 -8.55
N GLY A 185 -19.71 1.93 -7.96
CA GLY A 185 -21.01 1.56 -8.50
C GLY A 185 -21.17 0.03 -8.62
N ALA A 186 -20.55 -0.72 -7.70
CA ALA A 186 -20.50 -2.19 -7.73
C ALA A 186 -21.26 -2.78 -6.54
N ARG A 187 -21.71 -4.03 -6.70
CA ARG A 187 -22.27 -4.85 -5.63
C ARG A 187 -21.29 -5.94 -5.25
N ALA A 188 -21.49 -6.48 -4.06
CA ALA A 188 -20.79 -7.65 -3.52
C ALA A 188 -20.57 -8.79 -4.52
N GLN A 189 -21.63 -9.15 -5.26
CA GLN A 189 -21.66 -10.24 -6.23
C GLN A 189 -20.93 -9.95 -7.53
N ASP A 190 -20.54 -8.69 -7.77
CA ASP A 190 -19.79 -8.26 -8.95
C ASP A 190 -18.25 -8.36 -8.70
N ILE A 191 -17.81 -8.93 -7.55
CA ILE A 191 -16.41 -9.01 -7.13
C ILE A 191 -15.93 -10.47 -7.13
N ASP A 192 -14.91 -10.75 -7.96
CA ASP A 192 -14.34 -12.10 -8.11
C ASP A 192 -13.25 -12.41 -7.07
N PRO A 193 -11.98 -11.95 -7.19
CA PRO A 193 -11.03 -12.12 -6.12
C PRO A 193 -11.11 -10.96 -5.11
N VAL A 194 -11.14 -11.31 -3.84
CA VAL A 194 -10.82 -10.38 -2.74
C VAL A 194 -9.41 -10.70 -2.27
N ILE A 195 -8.52 -9.71 -2.32
CA ILE A 195 -7.18 -9.80 -1.73
C ILE A 195 -7.23 -9.11 -0.37
N PRO A 196 -7.35 -9.87 0.74
CA PRO A 196 -7.43 -9.28 2.07
C PRO A 196 -6.05 -8.82 2.55
N HIS A 197 -6.03 -7.94 3.57
CA HIS A 197 -4.78 -7.55 4.23
C HIS A 197 -4.00 -8.76 4.80
N GLY A 198 -4.72 -9.73 5.38
CA GLY A 198 -4.19 -11.09 5.56
C GLY A 198 -2.96 -11.23 6.47
N SER A 199 -2.79 -10.37 7.47
CA SER A 199 -1.55 -10.34 8.29
C SER A 199 -1.25 -11.60 9.10
N GLY A 200 -2.16 -12.57 9.22
CA GLY A 200 -1.91 -13.81 9.98
C GLY A 200 -2.08 -13.67 11.49
N THR A 201 -2.41 -12.47 12.00
CA THR A 201 -2.60 -12.24 13.45
C THR A 201 -3.98 -12.70 13.93
N PRO A 202 -4.12 -13.25 15.16
CA PRO A 202 -5.42 -13.77 15.65
C PRO A 202 -6.55 -12.73 15.63
N SER A 203 -6.25 -11.46 15.90
CA SER A 203 -7.22 -10.36 15.95
C SER A 203 -7.79 -9.97 14.58
N THR A 204 -7.00 -10.13 13.50
CA THR A 204 -7.44 -9.96 12.11
C THR A 204 -8.14 -11.22 11.58
N MET A 205 -7.75 -12.41 12.04
CA MET A 205 -8.22 -13.70 11.52
C MET A 205 -9.56 -14.18 12.10
N ARG A 206 -9.88 -13.83 13.36
CA ARG A 206 -11.21 -14.10 13.96
C ARG A 206 -12.37 -13.40 13.21
N ARG A 207 -12.04 -12.53 12.24
CA ARG A 207 -12.95 -11.73 11.42
C ARG A 207 -13.23 -12.33 10.03
N ARG A 208 -13.07 -13.65 9.87
CA ARG A 208 -13.48 -14.44 8.68
C ARG A 208 -14.98 -14.30 8.31
N ARG A 209 -15.83 -13.81 9.22
CA ARG A 209 -17.26 -13.59 8.96
C ARG A 209 -17.57 -12.28 8.22
N ALA A 210 -16.67 -11.30 8.18
CA ALA A 210 -16.99 -10.00 7.56
C ALA A 210 -16.75 -9.95 6.05
N SER A 211 -15.72 -10.61 5.53
CA SER A 211 -15.56 -10.78 4.09
C SER A 211 -16.70 -11.62 3.51
N ARG A 212 -17.15 -12.67 4.22
CA ARG A 212 -18.35 -13.46 3.84
C ARG A 212 -19.70 -12.75 4.05
N ALA A 213 -19.77 -11.75 4.92
CA ALA A 213 -20.99 -10.94 5.07
C ALA A 213 -21.08 -9.83 4.02
N ALA A 214 -19.93 -9.43 3.43
CA ALA A 214 -19.85 -8.48 2.34
C ALA A 214 -19.85 -9.16 0.95
N SER A 215 -19.49 -10.44 0.84
CA SER A 215 -19.65 -11.25 -0.37
C SER A 215 -20.33 -12.57 -0.01
N SER A 216 -21.53 -12.83 -0.53
CA SER A 216 -22.23 -14.11 -0.38
C SER A 216 -21.58 -15.27 -1.15
N THR A 217 -20.32 -15.14 -1.53
CA THR A 217 -19.55 -16.09 -2.33
C THR A 217 -18.44 -16.69 -1.47
N ALA A 218 -18.47 -18.02 -1.33
CA ALA A 218 -17.34 -18.77 -0.80
C ALA A 218 -16.14 -18.62 -1.77
N PRO A 219 -14.90 -18.56 -1.27
CA PRO A 219 -13.73 -18.56 -2.15
C PRO A 219 -13.74 -19.84 -2.98
N GLY A 220 -13.85 -19.69 -4.30
CA GLY A 220 -13.67 -20.78 -5.25
C GLY A 220 -12.22 -21.30 -5.23
N PRO A 221 -11.96 -22.55 -5.62
CA PRO A 221 -10.63 -23.13 -5.58
C PRO A 221 -9.68 -22.36 -6.50
N VAL A 222 -8.50 -22.00 -5.98
CA VAL A 222 -7.38 -21.52 -6.78
C VAL A 222 -6.97 -22.66 -7.71
N ARG A 223 -7.27 -22.52 -9.01
CA ARG A 223 -6.74 -23.43 -10.02
C ARG A 223 -5.23 -23.17 -10.14
N ARG A 224 -4.46 -24.24 -9.97
CA ARG A 224 -3.03 -24.30 -10.28
C ARG A 224 -2.78 -24.08 -11.76
#